data_AF-A0A6G2D712-F1
#
_entry.id   AF-A0A6G2D712-F1
#
_cell.length_a   1.000
_cell.length_b   1.000
_cell.length_c   1.000
_cell.angle_alpha   90.00
_cell.angle_beta   90.00
_cell.angle_gamma   90.00
#
_symmetry.space_group_name_H-M   'P 1'
#
loop_
_entity.id
_entity.type
_entity.pdbx_description
1 polymer ?
#
loop_
_entity_poly.entity_id
_entity_poly.type
_entity_poly.pdbx_seq_one_letter_code
_entity_poly.pdbx_strand_id
1 'polypeptide(L)' 'ADADSFITPVIERFNQLHFRMDSGFATPKLYYLIEKTGQYYLIKLKKNSVLSRLGDLSLPCTQDEDLTFLPHSAYSESLY' A
#
# COMPACT_ATOMS: atom_id res chain seq x y z
N ALA A 1 1.51 28.75 -8.09
CA ALA A 1 2.66 28.38 -7.24
C ALA A 1 2.81 26.88 -7.35
N ASP A 2 3.94 26.40 -7.85
CA ASP A 2 4.15 24.98 -8.12
C ASP A 2 4.37 24.23 -6.80
N ALA A 3 3.63 23.14 -6.59
CA ALA A 3 3.72 22.33 -5.36
C ALA A 3 5.15 21.83 -5.10
N ASP A 4 5.91 21.60 -6.16
CA ASP A 4 7.31 21.16 -6.11
C ASP A 4 8.20 22.16 -5.35
N SER A 5 8.02 23.46 -5.60
CA SER A 5 8.78 24.53 -4.94
C SER A 5 8.47 24.63 -3.45
N PHE A 6 7.27 24.22 -3.04
CA PHE A 6 6.86 24.20 -1.63
C PHE A 6 7.41 22.96 -0.91
N ILE A 7 7.41 21.82 -1.57
CA ILE A 7 7.75 20.52 -0.97
C ILE A 7 9.27 20.30 -0.89
N THR A 8 10.04 20.82 -1.84
CA THR A 8 11.51 20.69 -1.87
C THR A 8 12.20 21.06 -0.54
N PRO A 9 11.98 22.27 0.04
CA PRO A 9 12.63 22.63 1.30
C PRO A 9 12.13 21.82 2.50
N VAL A 10 10.93 21.23 2.41
CA VAL A 10 10.38 20.39 3.49
C VAL A 10 11.09 19.03 3.49
N ILE A 11 11.31 18.44 2.31
CA ILE A 11 12.04 17.16 2.21
C ILE A 11 13.50 17.30 2.64
N GLU A 12 14.16 18.41 2.30
CA GLU A 12 15.54 18.64 2.72
C GLU A 12 15.70 18.79 4.23
N ARG A 13 14.65 19.26 4.92
CA ARG A 13 14.70 19.52 6.37
C ARG A 13 14.31 18.31 7.22
N PHE A 14 13.58 17.35 6.64
CA PHE A 14 13.07 16.20 7.38
C PHE A 14 13.45 14.89 6.67
N ASN A 15 14.19 14.03 7.36
CA ASN A 15 14.72 12.79 6.78
C ASN A 15 13.64 11.76 6.43
N GLN A 16 12.49 11.77 7.10
CA GLN A 16 11.43 10.79 6.88
C GLN A 16 10.06 11.47 6.91
N LEU A 17 9.48 11.62 5.73
CA LEU A 17 8.18 12.25 5.52
C LEU A 17 7.25 11.27 4.81
N HIS A 18 6.01 11.22 5.29
CA HIS A 18 4.95 10.45 4.64
C HIS A 18 3.99 11.42 3.95
N PHE A 19 4.01 11.42 2.62
CA PHE A 19 3.15 12.30 1.84
C PHE A 19 1.78 11.67 1.64
N ARG A 20 0.72 12.41 1.99
CA ARG A 20 -0.66 12.05 1.63
C ARG A 20 -1.23 13.12 0.71
N MET A 21 -1.64 12.72 -0.49
CA MET A 21 -2.15 13.65 -1.49
C MET A 21 -3.33 13.06 -2.26
N ASP A 22 -4.21 13.93 -2.74
CA ASP A 22 -5.25 13.53 -3.70
C ASP A 22 -4.67 13.49 -5.11
N SER A 23 -5.21 12.63 -5.99
CA SER A 23 -4.70 12.45 -7.35
C SER A 23 -4.70 13.72 -8.20
N GLY A 24 -5.52 14.73 -7.85
CA GLY A 24 -5.51 16.03 -8.50
C GLY A 24 -4.27 16.90 -8.21
N PHE A 25 -3.52 16.58 -7.15
CA PHE A 25 -2.29 17.26 -6.75
C PHE A 25 -1.02 16.47 -7.09
N ALA A 26 -1.19 15.21 -7.52
CA ALA A 26 -0.09 14.32 -7.85
C ALA A 26 0.44 14.59 -9.27
N THR A 27 1.30 15.60 -9.39
CA THR A 27 1.96 15.97 -10.65
C THR A 27 3.19 15.07 -10.89
N PRO A 28 3.51 14.67 -12.15
CA PRO A 28 4.69 13.85 -12.47
C PRO A 28 6.01 14.32 -11.83
N LYS A 29 6.22 15.63 -11.74
CA LYS A 29 7.40 16.23 -11.11
C LYS A 29 7.52 15.89 -9.62
N LEU A 30 6.39 15.84 -8.92
CA LEU A 30 6.32 15.59 -7.49
C LEU A 30 6.58 14.11 -7.18
N TYR A 31 6.13 13.20 -8.05
CA TYR A 31 6.53 11.78 -7.98
C TYR A 31 8.04 11.62 -8.10
N TYR A 32 8.64 12.23 -9.13
CA TYR A 32 10.08 12.13 -9.35
C TYR A 32 10.89 12.67 -8.16
N LEU A 33 10.42 13.75 -7.54
CA LEU A 33 11.04 14.33 -6.35
C LEU A 33 10.97 13.37 -5.14
N ILE A 34 9.81 12.75 -4.90
CA ILE A 34 9.60 11.80 -3.80
C ILE A 34 10.39 10.51 -4.01
N GLU A 35 10.40 9.96 -5.24
CA GLU A 35 11.17 8.76 -5.57
C GLU A 35 12.68 8.99 -5.42
N LYS A 36 13.19 10.13 -5.93
CA LYS A 36 14.60 10.50 -5.79
C LYS A 36 15.03 10.61 -4.33
N THR A 37 14.11 11.04 -3.47
CA THR A 37 14.37 11.25 -2.04
C THR A 37 14.05 10.02 -1.19
N GLY A 38 13.54 8.93 -1.80
CA GLY A 38 13.23 7.68 -1.13
C GLY A 38 12.10 7.79 -0.10
N GLN A 39 11.21 8.77 -0.25
CA GLN A 39 10.14 9.05 0.71
C GLN A 39 8.89 8.22 0.42
N TYR A 40 8.14 7.88 1.48
CA TYR A 40 6.89 7.15 1.34
C TYR A 40 5.75 8.09 0.98
N TYR A 41 4.89 7.65 0.05
CA TYR A 41 3.74 8.44 -0.38
C TYR A 41 2.48 7.58 -0.54
N LEU A 42 1.34 8.18 -0.24
CA LEU A 42 0.00 7.62 -0.38
C LEU A 42 -0.84 8.58 -1.21
N ILE A 43 -1.39 8.07 -2.32
CA ILE A 43 -2.22 8.87 -3.22
C ILE A 43 -3.63 8.38 -3.18
N LYS A 44 -4.53 9.27 -2.76
CA LYS A 44 -5.95 9.05 -2.84
C LYS A 44 -6.41 9.30 -4.26
N LEU A 45 -6.66 8.22 -4.99
CA LEU A 45 -7.25 8.31 -6.32
C LEU A 45 -8.68 8.84 -6.20
N LYS A 46 -9.01 9.86 -7.01
CA LYS A 46 -10.41 10.27 -7.19
C LYS A 46 -11.20 9.06 -7.70
N LYS A 47 -12.44 8.92 -7.24
CA LYS A 47 -13.33 7.79 -7.58
C LYS A 47 -13.33 7.55 -9.09
N ASN A 48 -12.78 6.42 -9.50
CA ASN A 48 -12.74 5.97 -10.88
C ASN A 48 -13.55 4.66 -10.97
N SER A 49 -14.54 4.60 -11.85
CA SER A 49 -15.42 3.44 -11.99
C SER A 49 -14.69 2.17 -12.43
N VAL A 50 -13.61 2.29 -13.21
CA VAL A 50 -12.79 1.15 -13.64
C VAL A 50 -11.99 0.59 -12.46
N LEU A 51 -11.36 1.45 -11.66
CA LEU A 51 -10.60 1.03 -10.48
C LEU A 51 -11.51 0.48 -9.37
N SER A 52 -12.71 1.04 -9.22
CA SER A 52 -13.72 0.50 -8.30
C SER A 52 -14.05 -0.95 -8.66
N ARG A 53 -14.32 -1.22 -9.94
CA ARG A 53 -14.59 -2.58 -10.43
C ARG A 53 -13.42 -3.54 -10.24
N LEU A 54 -12.19 -3.03 -10.26
CA LEU A 54 -10.99 -3.84 -10.00
C LEU A 54 -10.84 -4.18 -8.50
N GLY A 55 -11.22 -3.27 -7.60
CA GLY A 55 -11.29 -3.54 -6.17
C GLY A 55 -12.44 -4.48 -5.78
N ASP A 56 -13.51 -4.47 -6.57
CA ASP A 56 -14.66 -5.39 -6.43
C ASP A 56 -14.37 -6.78 -6.99
N LEU A 57 -13.29 -6.96 -7.76
CA LEU A 57 -12.82 -8.29 -8.15
C LEU A 57 -12.15 -8.92 -6.92
N SER A 58 -12.92 -9.74 -6.20
CA SER A 58 -12.40 -10.60 -5.15
C SER A 58 -11.24 -11.42 -5.68
N LEU A 59 -10.13 -11.48 -4.94
CA LEU A 59 -9.05 -12.42 -5.23
C LEU A 59 -9.67 -13.82 -5.40
N PRO A 60 -9.33 -14.57 -6.46
CA PRO A 60 -9.71 -15.97 -6.53
C PRO A 60 -8.83 -16.73 -5.53
N CYS A 61 -9.22 -16.73 -4.25
CA CYS A 61 -8.94 -17.74 -3.23
C CYS A 61 -9.22 -17.15 -1.83
N THR A 62 -10.37 -17.43 -1.25
CA THR A 62 -10.57 -17.43 0.21
C THR A 62 -10.59 -18.88 0.71
N GLN A 63 -9.64 -19.68 0.27
CA GLN A 63 -9.23 -20.86 1.02
C GLN A 63 -7.86 -20.54 1.59
N ASP A 64 -7.89 -19.73 2.65
CA ASP A 64 -6.89 -19.84 3.69
C ASP A 64 -7.14 -21.22 4.33
N GLU A 65 -6.66 -22.28 3.67
CA GLU A 65 -6.48 -23.55 4.37
C GLU A 65 -5.43 -23.27 5.42
N ASP A 66 -5.89 -23.05 6.64
CA ASP A 66 -5.03 -22.92 7.79
C ASP A 66 -4.31 -24.26 8.00
N LEU A 67 -3.17 -24.42 7.32
CA LEU A 67 -2.30 -25.59 7.34
C LEU A 67 -1.73 -25.88 8.74
N THR A 68 -2.05 -25.06 9.76
CA THR A 68 -1.64 -25.28 11.15
C THR A 68 -2.64 -26.10 11.97
N PHE A 69 -3.87 -26.31 11.49
CA PHE A 69 -4.81 -27.22 12.14
C PHE A 69 -4.62 -28.66 11.63
N LEU A 70 -3.76 -29.42 12.32
CA LEU A 70 -3.78 -30.88 12.17
C LEU A 70 -5.15 -31.41 12.66
N PRO A 71 -5.83 -32.27 11.89
CA PRO A 71 -7.07 -32.88 12.35
C PRO A 71 -6.81 -33.68 13.63
N HIS A 72 -7.74 -33.65 14.58
CA HIS A 72 -7.63 -34.34 15.88
C HIS A 72 -7.30 -35.85 15.78
N SER A 73 -7.48 -36.47 14.60
CA SER A 73 -7.08 -37.85 14.32
C SER A 73 -5.56 -38.07 14.25
N ALA A 74 -4.74 -37.01 14.24
CA ALA A 74 -3.28 -37.12 14.22
C ALA A 74 -2.67 -37.44 15.60
N TYR A 75 -3.43 -37.31 16.69
CA TYR A 75 -2.99 -37.72 18.02
C TYR A 75 -3.26 -39.22 18.23
N SER A 76 -2.34 -40.06 17.75
CA SER A 76 -2.26 -41.48 18.09
C SER A 76 -1.17 -41.65 19.16
N GLU A 77 -1.50 -41.51 20.44
CA GLU A 77 -0.61 -41.94 21.52
C GLU A 77 -0.65 -43.48 21.63
N SER A 78 0.45 -44.14 21.28
CA SER A 78 0.68 -45.54 21.66
C SER A 78 1.33 -45.55 23.03
N LEU A 79 0.58 -45.97 24.06
CA LEU A 79 1.10 -46.24 25.39
C LEU A 79 1.90 -47.56 25.33
N TYR A 80 3.20 -47.49 25.66
CA TYR A 80 4.06 -48.63 25.97
C TYR A 80 4.33 -48.67 27.47
#